data_AF-A0A535SCB1-F1
#
_entry.id   AF-A0A535SCB1-F1
#
_cell.length_a   1.000
_cell.length_b   1.000
_cell.length_c   1.000
_cell.angle_alpha   90.00
_cell.angle_beta   90.00
_cell.angle_gamma   90.00
#
_symmetry.space_group_name_H-M   'P 1'
#
loop_
_entity.id
_entity.type
_entity.pdbx_description
1 polymer ?
#
loop_
_entity_poly.entity_id
_entity_poly.type
_entity_poly.pdbx_seq_one_letter_code
_entity_poly.pdbx_strand_id
1 'polypeptide(L)'
;MSKQVTRRPKKQDLRKERREEQIRREAERKRQQKRSRITIISTIVAVAVIAVGLTSFIVYNNTHGQSQNQTRPIVNPQYPPVDNVYCEQQEQLAFHIHAHLTLYINGQQSPLPAQIGIASDQSCLYWLHTHDTSGVIHMEAPIQSSFVLGNFLDEWSTEFNSLGYPSELDQTGWQAYVNGKPYTGDFHKIPLQAHTLITLAYNTPHVVPDTTYNWNGL
;
A
#
# COMPACT_ATOMS: atom_id res chain seq x y z
N MET A 1 -63.43 -52.67 -50.62
CA MET A 1 -62.83 -52.80 -49.27
C MET A 1 -61.57 -51.94 -49.30
N SER A 2 -61.31 -50.87 -48.54
CA SER A 2 -61.77 -50.35 -47.26
C SER A 2 -61.85 -48.82 -47.39
N LYS A 3 -62.96 -48.20 -46.96
CA LYS A 3 -63.13 -46.74 -46.94
C LYS A 3 -62.30 -46.19 -45.77
N GLN A 4 -61.19 -45.49 -46.06
CA GLN A 4 -60.57 -44.63 -45.05
C GLN A 4 -61.52 -43.47 -44.76
N VAL A 5 -62.27 -43.59 -43.68
CA VAL A 5 -63.07 -42.51 -43.10
C VAL A 5 -62.09 -41.47 -42.56
N THR A 6 -61.81 -40.44 -43.35
CA THR A 6 -61.14 -39.24 -42.84
C THR A 6 -62.11 -38.54 -41.91
N ARG A 7 -62.01 -38.84 -40.61
CA ARG A 7 -62.84 -38.24 -39.56
C ARG A 7 -62.58 -36.73 -39.57
N ARG A 8 -63.53 -35.93 -40.06
CA ARG A 8 -63.44 -34.47 -39.98
C ARG A 8 -63.28 -34.06 -38.51
N PRO A 9 -62.23 -33.32 -38.14
CA PRO A 9 -62.00 -32.94 -36.75
C PRO A 9 -63.18 -32.09 -36.25
N LYS A 10 -63.68 -32.37 -35.04
CA LYS A 10 -64.75 -31.57 -34.45
C LYS A 10 -64.21 -30.15 -34.23
N LYS A 11 -65.06 -29.13 -34.43
CA LYS A 11 -64.71 -27.70 -34.31
C LYS A 11 -64.00 -27.33 -33.00
N GLN A 12 -64.19 -28.11 -31.93
CA GLN A 12 -63.55 -27.94 -30.63
C GLN A 12 -62.07 -28.38 -30.63
N ASP A 13 -61.71 -29.46 -31.34
CA ASP A 13 -60.33 -29.97 -31.41
C ASP A 13 -59.43 -28.98 -32.15
N LEU A 14 -59.92 -28.42 -33.28
CA LEU A 14 -59.25 -27.35 -34.03
C LEU A 14 -59.09 -26.03 -33.26
N ARG A 15 -59.90 -25.81 -32.22
CA ARG A 15 -59.77 -24.64 -31.32
C ARG A 15 -58.72 -24.91 -30.23
N LYS A 16 -58.63 -26.14 -29.74
CA LYS A 16 -57.64 -26.56 -28.75
C LYS A 16 -56.23 -26.54 -29.35
N GLU A 17 -56.04 -27.12 -30.53
CA GLU A 17 -54.77 -27.09 -31.26
C GLU A 17 -54.29 -25.66 -31.52
N ARG A 18 -55.18 -24.76 -31.98
CA ARG A 18 -54.84 -23.34 -32.17
C ARG A 18 -54.40 -22.64 -30.88
N ARG A 19 -55.03 -22.98 -29.75
CA ARG A 19 -54.68 -22.40 -28.43
C ARG A 19 -53.32 -22.92 -27.95
N GLU A 20 -53.05 -24.21 -28.13
CA GLU A 20 -51.76 -24.83 -27.78
C GLU A 20 -50.63 -24.29 -28.66
N GLU A 21 -50.87 -24.08 -29.95
CA GLU A 21 -49.91 -23.48 -30.86
C GLU A 21 -49.62 -22.01 -30.51
N GLN A 22 -50.65 -21.24 -30.14
CA GLN A 22 -50.47 -19.86 -29.64
C GLN A 22 -49.63 -19.83 -28.36
N ILE A 23 -49.92 -20.71 -27.39
CA ILE A 23 -49.15 -20.82 -26.13
C ILE A 23 -47.69 -21.20 -26.43
N ARG A 24 -47.46 -22.13 -27.34
CA ARG A 24 -46.10 -22.54 -27.74
C ARG A 24 -45.33 -21.38 -28.41
N ARG A 25 -45.97 -20.66 -29.34
CA ARG A 25 -45.36 -19.49 -30.00
C ARG A 25 -45.08 -18.37 -29.01
N GLU A 26 -45.95 -18.13 -28.03
CA GLU A 26 -45.72 -17.14 -26.98
C GLU A 26 -44.59 -17.58 -26.03
N ALA A 27 -44.53 -18.86 -25.66
CA ALA A 27 -43.44 -19.40 -24.86
C ALA A 27 -42.09 -19.35 -25.60
N GLU A 28 -42.06 -19.63 -26.90
CA GLU A 28 -40.87 -19.50 -27.75
C GLU A 28 -40.43 -18.03 -27.87
N ARG A 29 -41.35 -17.09 -28.08
CA ARG A 29 -41.06 -15.64 -28.09
C ARG A 29 -40.52 -15.16 -26.75
N LYS A 30 -41.12 -15.58 -25.62
CA LYS A 30 -40.63 -15.24 -24.27
C LYS A 30 -39.23 -15.83 -24.01
N ARG A 31 -38.96 -17.06 -24.45
CA ARG A 31 -37.63 -17.68 -24.37
C ARG A 31 -36.59 -16.97 -25.23
N GLN A 32 -36.94 -16.58 -26.46
CA GLN A 32 -36.08 -15.80 -27.35
C GLN A 32 -35.82 -14.40 -26.79
N GLN A 33 -36.84 -13.70 -26.28
CA GLN A 33 -36.68 -12.40 -25.62
C GLN A 33 -35.82 -12.50 -24.36
N LYS A 34 -35.99 -13.54 -23.54
CA LYS A 34 -35.14 -13.76 -22.35
C LYS A 34 -33.69 -14.04 -22.74
N ARG A 35 -33.45 -14.88 -23.75
CA ARG A 35 -32.10 -15.15 -24.29
C ARG A 35 -31.47 -13.89 -24.87
N SER A 36 -32.19 -13.15 -25.71
CA SER A 36 -31.73 -11.90 -26.29
C SER A 36 -31.40 -10.84 -25.21
N ARG A 37 -32.25 -10.66 -24.19
CA ARG A 37 -31.96 -9.77 -23.06
C ARG A 37 -30.72 -10.19 -22.29
N ILE A 38 -30.55 -11.48 -21.99
CA ILE A 38 -29.35 -11.98 -21.30
C ILE A 38 -28.10 -11.74 -22.14
N THR A 39 -28.14 -12.01 -23.44
CA THR A 39 -27.01 -11.75 -24.34
C THR A 39 -26.65 -10.27 -24.37
N ILE A 40 -27.63 -9.37 -24.52
CA ILE A 40 -27.40 -7.91 -24.55
C ILE A 40 -26.82 -7.41 -23.22
N ILE A 41 -27.33 -7.89 -22.07
CA ILE A 41 -26.80 -7.48 -20.76
C ILE A 41 -25.36 -7.99 -20.60
N SER A 42 -25.09 -9.25 -20.98
CA SER A 42 -23.75 -9.83 -20.87
C SER A 42 -22.72 -9.10 -21.73
N THR A 43 -23.09 -8.67 -22.94
CA THR A 43 -22.18 -7.90 -23.81
C THR A 43 -21.92 -6.51 -23.27
N ILE A 44 -22.93 -5.81 -22.74
CA ILE A 44 -22.76 -4.49 -22.11
C ILE A 44 -21.82 -4.60 -20.90
N VAL A 45 -22.02 -5.61 -20.04
CA VAL A 45 -21.16 -5.82 -18.86
C VAL A 45 -19.73 -6.12 -19.27
N ALA A 46 -19.51 -6.99 -20.26
CA ALA A 46 -18.16 -7.31 -20.74
C ALA A 46 -17.42 -6.08 -21.28
N VAL A 47 -18.10 -5.24 -22.08
CA VAL A 47 -17.52 -3.99 -22.60
C VAL A 47 -17.20 -3.01 -21.48
N ALA A 48 -18.08 -2.87 -20.48
CA ALA A 48 -17.83 -1.99 -19.34
C ALA A 48 -16.61 -2.43 -18.53
N VAL A 49 -16.45 -3.73 -18.28
CA VAL A 49 -15.28 -4.28 -17.56
C VAL A 49 -13.98 -4.03 -18.33
N ILE A 50 -14.00 -4.22 -19.65
CA ILE A 50 -12.83 -3.95 -20.52
C ILE A 50 -12.49 -2.46 -20.50
N ALA A 51 -13.49 -1.58 -20.61
CA ALA A 51 -13.27 -0.13 -20.58
C ALA A 51 -12.69 0.35 -19.23
N VAL A 52 -13.20 -0.20 -18.11
CA VAL A 52 -12.65 0.09 -16.77
C VAL A 52 -11.22 -0.45 -16.63
N GLY A 53 -10.94 -1.66 -17.12
CA GLY A 53 -9.59 -2.22 -17.11
C GLY A 53 -8.59 -1.38 -17.94
N LEU A 54 -8.99 -0.97 -19.14
CA LEU A 54 -8.17 -0.14 -20.02
C LEU A 54 -7.93 1.26 -19.44
N THR A 55 -8.95 1.89 -18.87
CA THR A 55 -8.81 3.21 -18.24
C THR A 55 -7.91 3.14 -17.01
N SER A 56 -8.08 2.13 -16.15
CA SER A 56 -7.17 1.89 -15.02
C SER A 56 -5.73 1.64 -15.47
N PHE A 57 -5.51 0.87 -16.53
CA PHE A 57 -4.17 0.63 -17.08
C PHE A 57 -3.52 1.89 -17.66
N ILE A 58 -4.28 2.72 -18.37
CA ILE A 58 -3.79 4.00 -18.91
C ILE A 58 -3.45 4.97 -17.77
N VAL A 59 -4.31 5.09 -16.75
CA VAL A 59 -4.05 5.94 -15.58
C VAL A 59 -2.83 5.43 -14.81
N TYR A 60 -2.69 4.12 -14.61
CA TYR A 60 -1.52 3.53 -13.98
C TYR A 60 -0.22 3.87 -14.74
N ASN A 61 -0.20 3.70 -16.06
CA ASN A 61 0.98 4.01 -16.86
C ASN A 61 1.27 5.52 -16.96
N ASN A 62 0.24 6.38 -16.98
CA ASN A 62 0.44 7.83 -17.00
C ASN A 62 0.88 8.39 -15.63
N THR A 63 0.52 7.73 -14.53
CA THR A 63 0.98 8.13 -13.18
C THR A 63 2.38 7.60 -12.86
N HIS A 64 2.78 6.47 -13.43
CA HIS A 64 4.11 5.85 -13.22
C HIS A 64 5.11 6.16 -14.35
N GLY A 65 4.69 6.93 -15.36
CA GLY A 65 5.47 7.28 -16.55
C GLY A 65 6.31 8.55 -16.41
N GLN A 66 6.70 8.97 -15.21
CA GLN A 66 7.77 9.95 -15.07
C GLN A 66 9.13 9.24 -15.09
N SER A 67 9.64 9.02 -16.31
CA SER A 67 11.10 9.01 -16.49
C SER A 67 11.59 10.42 -16.19
N GLN A 68 11.82 10.72 -14.91
CA GLN A 68 12.73 11.80 -14.58
C GLN A 68 14.08 11.42 -15.18
N ASN A 69 14.58 12.25 -16.09
CA ASN A 69 16.00 12.27 -16.40
C ASN A 69 16.72 12.58 -15.08
N GLN A 70 17.04 11.55 -14.31
CA GLN A 70 17.81 11.66 -13.08
C GLN A 70 19.20 12.16 -13.49
N THR A 71 19.39 13.48 -13.48
CA THR A 71 20.67 14.05 -13.13
C THR A 71 21.05 13.40 -11.81
N ARG A 72 22.13 12.60 -11.82
CA ARG A 72 22.65 11.95 -10.61
C ARG A 72 22.69 12.98 -9.49
N PRO A 73 22.18 12.66 -8.29
CA PRO A 73 22.28 13.58 -7.15
C PRO A 73 23.72 14.04 -7.02
N ILE A 74 23.92 15.35 -6.84
CA ILE A 74 25.26 15.86 -6.54
C ILE A 74 25.59 15.31 -5.15
N VAL A 75 26.41 14.26 -5.12
CA VAL A 75 26.82 13.63 -3.87
C VAL A 75 27.81 14.54 -3.17
N ASN A 76 27.45 15.02 -1.98
CA ASN A 76 28.40 15.67 -1.10
C ASN A 76 29.39 14.60 -0.58
N PRO A 77 30.70 14.66 -0.88
CA PRO A 77 31.65 13.65 -0.43
C PRO A 77 31.79 13.56 1.09
N GLN A 78 31.42 14.63 1.81
CA GLN A 78 31.42 14.69 3.27
C GLN A 78 30.20 13.98 3.88
N TYR A 79 29.09 13.88 3.14
CA TYR A 79 27.86 13.21 3.55
C TYR A 79 27.43 12.24 2.44
N PRO A 80 28.18 11.13 2.27
CA PRO A 80 27.90 10.15 1.23
C PRO A 80 26.58 9.40 1.52
N PRO A 81 25.92 8.84 0.49
CA PRO A 81 24.69 8.09 0.72
C PRO A 81 24.92 6.85 1.58
N VAL A 82 24.04 6.61 2.55
CA VAL A 82 24.00 5.40 3.38
C VAL A 82 22.81 4.57 2.91
N ASP A 83 23.00 3.31 2.49
CA ASP A 83 21.92 2.46 1.96
C ASP A 83 21.11 3.05 0.77
N ASN A 84 21.72 3.94 -0.02
CA ASN A 84 21.02 4.74 -1.04
C ASN A 84 20.01 5.75 -0.47
N VAL A 85 20.15 6.14 0.80
CA VAL A 85 19.55 7.33 1.40
C VAL A 85 20.53 8.49 1.17
N TYR A 86 20.09 9.52 0.44
CA TYR A 86 20.94 10.64 0.02
C TYR A 86 20.75 11.86 0.92
N CYS A 87 21.82 12.62 1.11
CA CYS A 87 21.80 13.94 1.75
C CYS A 87 21.58 15.03 0.69
N GLU A 88 20.50 15.80 0.81
CA GLU A 88 20.12 16.87 -0.12
C GLU A 88 19.95 18.21 0.60
N GLN A 89 20.05 19.33 -0.12
CA GLN A 89 20.04 20.67 0.49
C GLN A 89 18.69 21.09 1.07
N GLN A 90 17.61 20.42 0.68
CA GLN A 90 16.24 20.77 1.06
C GLN A 90 15.42 19.51 1.34
N GLU A 91 14.45 19.67 2.24
CA GLU A 91 13.35 18.75 2.45
C GLU A 91 12.64 18.43 1.14
N GLN A 92 12.26 17.16 0.97
CA GLN A 92 11.63 16.68 -0.26
C GLN A 92 10.15 16.46 -0.01
N LEU A 93 9.31 17.05 -0.86
CA LEU A 93 7.85 17.01 -0.69
C LEU A 93 7.15 15.98 -1.57
N ALA A 94 7.87 15.39 -2.54
CA ALA A 94 7.31 14.44 -3.49
C ALA A 94 6.91 13.12 -2.82
N PHE A 95 7.75 12.64 -1.91
CA PHE A 95 7.45 11.60 -0.95
C PHE A 95 7.81 12.12 0.42
N HIS A 96 6.81 12.35 1.27
CA HIS A 96 6.98 12.94 2.60
C HIS A 96 5.99 12.26 3.55
N ILE A 97 6.51 11.37 4.39
CA ILE A 97 5.72 10.65 5.39
C ILE A 97 6.51 10.56 6.69
N HIS A 98 5.81 10.26 7.79
CA HIS A 98 6.41 10.18 9.12
C HIS A 98 6.20 8.81 9.75
N ALA A 99 7.15 8.34 10.55
CA ALA A 99 7.01 7.21 11.46
C ALA A 99 7.50 7.61 12.86
N HIS A 100 7.16 6.84 13.90
CA HIS A 100 7.57 7.12 15.27
C HIS A 100 8.35 5.94 15.86
N LEU A 101 9.51 6.21 16.44
CA LEU A 101 10.34 5.23 17.13
C LEU A 101 10.46 5.58 18.62
N THR A 102 10.10 4.61 19.46
CA THR A 102 10.35 4.66 20.90
C THR A 102 11.35 3.57 21.27
N LEU A 103 12.43 3.95 21.95
CA LEU A 103 13.44 3.01 22.46
C LEU A 103 13.34 2.88 23.97
N TYR A 104 13.38 1.65 24.46
CA TYR A 104 13.59 1.32 25.86
C TYR A 104 14.84 0.47 26.00
N ILE A 105 15.76 0.89 26.87
CA ILE A 105 17.00 0.17 27.16
C ILE A 105 17.10 0.01 28.68
N ASN A 106 17.27 -1.22 29.15
CA ASN A 106 17.44 -1.55 30.57
C ASN A 106 16.31 -1.00 31.47
N GLY A 107 15.06 -1.03 30.99
CA GLY A 107 13.91 -0.55 31.76
C GLY A 107 13.64 0.96 31.66
N GLN A 108 14.49 1.72 30.96
CA GLN A 108 14.35 3.17 30.82
C GLN A 108 14.08 3.57 29.38
N GLN A 109 13.24 4.60 29.18
CA GLN A 109 13.04 5.19 27.86
C GLN A 109 14.30 5.94 27.45
N SER A 110 14.86 5.58 26.30
CA SER A 110 15.98 6.26 25.66
C SER A 110 15.42 7.14 24.54
N PRO A 111 15.33 8.47 24.72
CA PRO A 111 14.82 9.35 23.66
C PRO A 111 15.75 9.31 22.45
N LEU A 112 15.17 9.44 21.25
CA LEU A 112 15.96 9.67 20.05
C LEU A 112 16.58 11.08 20.14
N PRO A 113 17.86 11.25 19.76
CA PRO A 113 18.43 12.56 19.52
C PRO A 113 17.69 13.33 18.41
N ALA A 114 17.66 14.66 18.56
CA ALA A 114 17.39 15.54 17.43
C ALA A 114 18.58 15.51 16.45
N GLN A 115 18.35 15.96 15.21
CA GLN A 115 19.39 16.15 14.19
C GLN A 115 20.04 14.87 13.66
N ILE A 116 19.48 13.68 13.92
CA ILE A 116 19.91 12.48 13.17
C ILE A 116 19.56 12.73 11.71
N GLY A 117 20.50 12.47 10.80
CA GLY A 117 20.31 12.72 9.37
C GLY A 117 20.50 14.17 8.94
N ILE A 118 20.82 15.11 9.84
CA ILE A 118 21.00 16.53 9.49
C ILE A 118 22.48 16.92 9.61
N ALA A 119 23.10 17.31 8.50
CA ALA A 119 24.50 17.70 8.46
C ALA A 119 24.79 18.80 9.50
N SER A 120 25.87 18.65 10.27
CA SER A 120 26.24 19.58 11.33
C SER A 120 26.61 20.98 10.81
N ASP A 121 27.05 21.07 9.55
CA ASP A 121 27.30 22.33 8.84
C ASP A 121 26.05 22.89 8.15
N GLN A 122 24.88 22.23 8.31
CA GLN A 122 23.60 22.58 7.71
C GLN A 122 23.61 22.59 6.17
N SER A 123 24.58 21.92 5.54
CA SER A 123 24.68 21.87 4.08
C SER A 123 23.63 20.98 3.43
N CYS A 124 23.14 19.97 4.15
CA CYS A 124 22.13 19.03 3.68
C CYS A 124 21.44 18.28 4.83
N LEU A 125 20.39 17.55 4.49
CA LEU A 125 19.73 16.57 5.33
C LEU A 125 19.45 15.30 4.51
N TYR A 126 19.61 14.16 5.15
CA TYR A 126 19.29 12.86 4.57
C TYR A 126 17.77 12.70 4.45
N TRP A 127 17.34 11.88 3.49
CA TRP A 127 15.91 11.58 3.32
C TRP A 127 15.29 10.95 4.57
N LEU A 128 16.10 10.31 5.44
CA LEU A 128 15.68 9.88 6.77
C LEU A 128 16.29 10.85 7.78
N HIS A 129 15.49 11.47 8.65
CA HIS A 129 16.04 12.37 9.66
C HIS A 129 15.08 12.62 10.85
N THR A 130 15.61 13.22 11.92
CA THR A 130 14.83 13.71 13.06
C THR A 130 15.04 15.21 13.26
N HIS A 131 13.95 15.97 13.43
CA HIS A 131 14.03 17.40 13.78
C HIS A 131 14.15 17.64 15.28
N ASP A 132 13.64 16.74 16.10
CA ASP A 132 13.61 16.88 17.55
C ASP A 132 13.75 15.54 18.29
N THR A 133 13.58 15.55 19.60
CA THR A 133 13.69 14.36 20.45
C THR A 133 12.38 13.60 20.65
N SER A 134 11.33 13.92 19.89
CA SER A 134 10.02 13.26 20.03
C SER A 134 10.06 11.78 19.66
N GLY A 135 10.96 11.40 18.76
CA GLY A 135 11.00 10.06 18.15
C GLY A 135 10.39 10.01 16.75
N VAL A 136 9.93 11.13 16.19
CA VAL A 136 9.44 11.19 14.80
C VAL A 136 10.61 11.09 13.82
N ILE A 137 10.56 10.07 12.96
CA ILE A 137 11.43 9.88 11.81
C ILE A 137 10.69 10.44 10.59
N HIS A 138 11.33 11.39 9.93
CA HIS A 138 10.90 11.93 8.65
C HIS A 138 11.43 11.04 7.52
N MET A 139 10.58 10.75 6.53
CA MET A 139 10.98 10.07 5.29
C MET A 139 10.60 10.95 4.11
N GLU A 140 11.60 11.65 3.59
CA GLU A 140 11.46 12.75 2.64
C GLU A 140 12.36 12.53 1.42
N ALA A 141 11.80 12.04 0.32
CA ALA A 141 12.55 11.69 -0.89
C ALA A 141 11.98 12.36 -2.15
N PRO A 142 12.80 12.57 -3.21
CA PRO A 142 12.35 13.18 -4.47
C PRO A 142 11.41 12.28 -5.28
N ILE A 143 11.33 11.00 -4.92
CA ILE A 143 10.46 9.99 -5.54
C ILE A 143 9.87 9.07 -4.47
N GLN A 144 8.78 8.38 -4.81
CA GLN A 144 8.24 7.31 -3.98
C GLN A 144 9.33 6.26 -3.70
N SER A 145 9.64 6.08 -2.42
CA SER A 145 10.70 5.19 -1.96
C SER A 145 10.18 4.21 -0.92
N SER A 146 10.91 3.11 -0.73
CA SER A 146 10.64 2.14 0.34
C SER A 146 11.82 2.17 1.30
N PHE A 147 11.57 2.56 2.55
CA PHE A 147 12.57 2.56 3.60
C PHE A 147 12.21 1.54 4.68
N VAL A 148 13.23 1.00 5.33
CA VAL A 148 13.08 0.18 6.52
C VAL A 148 13.82 0.83 7.69
N LEU A 149 13.47 0.45 8.91
CA LEU A 149 14.09 0.99 10.12
C LEU A 149 15.62 0.85 10.10
N GLY A 150 16.14 -0.24 9.53
CA GLY A 150 17.58 -0.46 9.37
C GLY A 150 18.29 0.67 8.64
N ASN A 151 17.68 1.25 7.60
CA ASN A 151 18.29 2.36 6.86
C ASN A 151 18.54 3.59 7.77
N PHE A 152 17.59 3.88 8.67
CA PHE A 152 17.73 4.97 9.64
C PHE A 152 18.78 4.65 10.71
N LEU A 153 18.84 3.39 11.17
CA LEU A 153 19.83 2.97 12.17
C LEU A 153 21.26 2.91 11.59
N ASP A 154 21.41 2.51 10.34
CA ASP A 154 22.69 2.49 9.64
C ASP A 154 23.19 3.92 9.42
N GLU A 155 22.31 4.86 9.04
CA GLU A 155 22.64 6.28 8.96
C GLU A 155 23.07 6.84 10.33
N TRP A 156 22.31 6.53 11.39
CA TRP A 156 22.64 6.99 12.74
C TRP A 156 23.98 6.42 13.24
N SER A 157 24.25 5.13 13.01
CA SER A 157 25.48 4.47 13.49
C SER A 157 26.73 4.83 12.69
N THR A 158 26.60 5.26 11.43
CA THR A 158 27.75 5.54 10.57
C THR A 158 28.10 7.02 10.53
N GLU A 159 27.15 7.86 10.14
CA GLU A 159 27.38 9.29 9.91
C GLU A 159 27.08 10.14 11.16
N PHE A 160 26.14 9.69 12.01
CA PHE A 160 25.65 10.44 13.17
C PHE A 160 25.93 9.78 14.53
N ASN A 161 26.90 8.87 14.59
CA ASN A 161 27.21 8.09 15.81
C ASN A 161 27.51 8.98 17.03
N SER A 162 28.10 10.15 16.77
CA SER A 162 28.44 11.15 17.79
C SER A 162 27.22 11.74 18.52
N LEU A 163 26.01 11.59 17.97
CA LEU A 163 24.75 11.94 18.63
C LEU A 163 24.32 10.92 19.70
N GLY A 164 25.14 9.91 19.97
CA GLY A 164 24.92 8.94 21.04
C GLY A 164 24.15 7.72 20.57
N TYR A 165 24.58 7.11 19.46
CA TYR A 165 24.06 5.82 19.01
C TYR A 165 24.26 4.74 20.11
N PRO A 166 23.19 4.12 20.64
CA PRO A 166 23.31 3.08 21.66
C PRO A 166 23.91 1.79 21.10
N SER A 167 24.99 1.31 21.71
CA SER A 167 25.64 0.04 21.32
C SER A 167 24.72 -1.19 21.44
N GLU A 168 23.65 -1.10 22.23
CA GLU A 168 22.63 -2.12 22.37
C GLU A 168 21.87 -2.37 21.07
N LEU A 169 21.74 -1.38 20.17
CA LEU A 169 21.06 -1.55 18.89
C LEU A 169 21.77 -2.57 17.98
N ASP A 170 23.07 -2.79 18.18
CA ASP A 170 23.85 -3.81 17.46
C ASP A 170 23.73 -5.21 18.09
N GLN A 171 23.01 -5.34 19.20
CA GLN A 171 22.85 -6.60 19.93
C GLN A 171 21.57 -7.34 19.53
N THR A 172 21.53 -8.63 19.88
CA THR A 172 20.33 -9.47 19.72
C THR A 172 19.49 -9.46 21.01
N GLY A 173 18.25 -9.96 20.95
CA GLY A 173 17.38 -10.09 22.13
C GLY A 173 16.41 -8.92 22.34
N TRP A 174 16.31 -8.03 21.36
CA TRP A 174 15.28 -6.98 21.34
C TRP A 174 13.87 -7.56 21.22
N GLN A 175 12.95 -6.96 21.97
CA GLN A 175 11.53 -7.07 21.73
C GLN A 175 11.11 -5.90 20.82
N ALA A 176 10.41 -6.21 19.73
CA ALA A 176 9.93 -5.21 18.79
C ALA A 176 8.41 -5.25 18.71
N TYR A 177 7.81 -4.07 18.55
CA TYR A 177 6.37 -3.91 18.37
C TYR A 177 6.10 -2.93 17.24
N VAL A 178 5.09 -3.24 16.43
CA VAL A 178 4.60 -2.38 15.35
C VAL A 178 3.13 -2.11 15.60
N ASN A 179 2.77 -0.84 15.80
CA ASN A 179 1.42 -0.39 16.14
C ASN A 179 0.83 -1.16 17.33
N GLY A 180 1.62 -1.30 18.40
CA GLY A 180 1.27 -2.00 19.63
C GLY A 180 1.27 -3.53 19.54
N LYS A 181 1.52 -4.11 18.37
CA LYS A 181 1.50 -5.58 18.16
C LYS A 181 2.92 -6.13 18.15
N PRO A 182 3.18 -7.29 18.79
CA PRO A 182 4.49 -7.93 18.74
C PRO A 182 4.95 -8.19 17.31
N TYR A 183 6.22 -7.91 17.05
CA TYR A 183 6.91 -8.19 15.79
C TYR A 183 8.00 -9.23 16.05
N THR A 184 8.00 -10.33 15.30
CA THR A 184 8.89 -11.48 15.52
C THR A 184 10.04 -11.58 14.52
N GLY A 185 10.14 -10.64 13.58
CA GLY A 185 11.21 -10.58 12.60
C GLY A 185 12.41 -9.78 13.09
N ASP A 186 13.39 -9.63 12.21
CA ASP A 186 14.48 -8.69 12.38
C ASP A 186 13.95 -7.25 12.32
N PHE A 187 14.11 -6.49 13.40
CA PHE A 187 13.53 -5.15 13.50
C PHE A 187 14.13 -4.17 12.49
N HIS A 188 15.35 -4.41 11.99
CA HIS A 188 15.95 -3.62 10.91
C HIS A 188 15.11 -3.69 9.62
N LYS A 189 14.27 -4.72 9.46
CA LYS A 189 13.42 -4.93 8.29
C LYS A 189 12.00 -4.40 8.46
N ILE A 190 11.70 -3.71 9.56
CA ILE A 190 10.38 -3.08 9.76
C ILE A 190 10.22 -1.97 8.72
N PRO A 191 9.20 -2.02 7.85
CA PRO A 191 8.96 -0.96 6.88
C PRO A 191 8.55 0.35 7.56
N LEU A 192 9.16 1.46 7.14
CA LEU A 192 8.74 2.79 7.55
C LEU A 192 7.60 3.24 6.64
N GLN A 193 6.38 3.20 7.19
CA GLN A 193 5.15 3.63 6.51
C GLN A 193 4.54 4.81 7.25
N ALA A 194 3.62 5.51 6.58
CA ALA A 194 2.93 6.65 7.15
C ALA A 194 2.27 6.27 8.49
N HIS A 195 2.68 7.00 9.52
CA HIS A 195 2.25 6.89 10.90
C HIS A 195 2.44 5.52 11.56
N THR A 196 3.41 4.72 11.07
CA THR A 196 3.83 3.51 11.79
C THR A 196 4.43 3.88 13.14
N LEU A 197 3.96 3.22 14.19
CA LEU A 197 4.53 3.30 15.54
C LEU A 197 5.42 2.08 15.78
N ILE A 198 6.67 2.32 16.14
CA ILE A 198 7.65 1.28 16.45
C ILE A 198 8.10 1.45 17.88
N THR A 199 7.96 0.41 18.69
CA THR A 199 8.56 0.36 20.02
C THR A 199 9.60 -0.75 20.04
N LEU A 200 10.86 -0.41 20.37
CA LEU A 200 11.92 -1.37 20.61
C LEU A 200 12.27 -1.39 22.10
N ALA A 201 12.45 -2.59 22.65
CA ALA A 201 12.78 -2.81 24.04
C ALA A 201 13.93 -3.81 24.20
N TYR A 202 15.04 -3.35 24.80
CA TYR A 202 16.17 -4.18 25.20
C TYR A 202 16.20 -4.29 26.72
N ASN A 203 16.30 -5.51 27.23
CA ASN A 203 16.32 -5.80 28.67
C ASN A 203 15.23 -5.03 29.46
N THR A 204 14.04 -4.93 28.87
CA THR A 204 12.91 -4.16 29.41
C THR A 204 11.71 -5.10 29.55
N PRO A 205 11.62 -5.86 30.66
CA PRO A 205 10.46 -6.71 30.90
C PRO A 205 9.19 -5.84 31.06
N HIS A 206 8.07 -6.35 30.56
CA HIS A 206 6.76 -5.69 30.65
C HIS A 206 6.68 -4.30 29.97
N VAL A 207 7.45 -4.06 28.90
CA VAL A 207 7.29 -2.86 28.09
C VAL A 207 5.84 -2.73 27.61
N VAL A 208 5.30 -1.52 27.70
CA VAL A 208 4.00 -1.17 27.13
C VAL A 208 4.27 -0.49 25.78
N PRO A 209 3.95 -1.14 24.65
CA PRO A 209 4.24 -0.56 23.34
C PRO A 209 3.26 0.54 22.98
N ASP A 210 3.71 1.45 22.12
CA ASP A 210 2.89 2.55 21.63
C ASP A 210 1.75 2.02 20.76
N THR A 211 0.54 2.49 21.06
CA THR A 211 -0.67 2.19 20.28
C THR A 211 -1.25 3.43 19.61
N THR A 212 -0.80 4.62 20.03
CA THR A 212 -1.23 5.92 19.54
C THR A 212 -0.09 6.91 19.65
N TYR A 213 -0.02 7.87 18.72
CA TYR A 213 0.83 9.05 18.81
C TYR A 213 0.03 10.26 18.33
N ASN A 214 0.25 11.42 18.95
CA ASN A 214 -0.41 12.65 18.52
C ASN A 214 0.46 13.36 17.48
N TRP A 215 0.14 13.14 16.20
CA TRP A 215 0.91 13.66 15.07
C TRP A 215 0.84 15.18 14.88
N ASN A 216 -0.09 15.89 15.52
CA ASN A 216 -0.22 17.35 15.42
C ASN A 216 -0.24 17.92 13.98
N GLY A 217 -0.68 17.14 12.99
CA GLY A 217 -0.74 17.54 11.58
C GLY A 217 0.42 17.05 10.70
N LEU A 218 1.36 16.28 11.26
CA LEU A 218 2.31 15.44 10.54
C LEU A 218 1.64 14.16 10.00
#